data_AF-A0A2G9YEM9-F1
#
_entry.id   AF-A0A2G9YEM9-F1
#
_cell.length_a   1.000
_cell.length_b   1.000
_cell.length_c   1.000
_cell.angle_alpha   90.00
_cell.angle_beta   90.00
_cell.angle_gamma   90.00
#
_symmetry.space_group_name_H-M   'P 1'
#
loop_
_entity.id
_entity.type
_entity.pdbx_description
1 polymer ?
#
loop_
_entity_poly.entity_id
_entity_poly.type
_entity_poly.pdbx_seq_one_letter_code
_entity_poly.pdbx_strand_id
1 'polypeptide(L)'
;MRAMKKLTIVLLVLLVLDLVFAGYFWYLKINNVGAGLVPAQEEGQPQGLPLQISPPNPEPKEHILMFVGDIMLSRGVGNKMKKENNYNWPFLEIADYLKNVDLLFGNLEGPISDKGADTGKKYSFRADPKTIEGLKYAGFDVLSIANNHIFDWGKTAKTDTIFRLKNNNILPAGFEENPIIKIEDTEISFNAYTWPLPEKIELPTADIKIVSMHIGEEYQKKSNQEQQSFAQAAIDAGADLVIGHHPHVVQEIEKYKDKFIFYSLGNFVFDQQFSQDVKNGWIAKVIIENKKIISVETININISSQYQVGLVVDKQIKIDLSEQKLSLYENNNLLKSFVISSGAPQTPTPKGEFQISEKNPLIWSEKYQQYLPYALRFYNSYLIHEVPYDKNNIRRGLDQLGQPVSHGCVRLNINDAEEVYNWAEIKTDIFIHD
;
A
#
# COMPACT_ATOMS: atom_id res chain seq x y z
N MET A 1 26.90 -73.66 -42.63
CA MET A 1 27.47 -72.97 -41.44
C MET A 1 26.93 -71.54 -41.17
N ARG A 2 26.40 -70.79 -42.15
CA ARG A 2 25.76 -69.47 -41.92
C ARG A 2 24.31 -69.53 -41.38
N ALA A 3 23.60 -70.65 -41.57
CA ALA A 3 22.22 -70.82 -41.10
C ALA A 3 22.12 -71.10 -39.59
N MET A 4 23.06 -71.87 -39.02
CA MET A 4 23.06 -72.20 -37.58
C MET A 4 23.38 -71.00 -36.68
N LYS A 5 24.25 -70.06 -37.10
CA LYS A 5 24.52 -68.83 -36.33
C LYS A 5 23.34 -67.86 -36.32
N LYS A 6 22.47 -67.86 -37.34
CA LYS A 6 21.23 -67.07 -37.35
C LYS A 6 20.17 -67.64 -36.40
N LEU A 7 20.10 -68.97 -36.26
CA LEU A 7 19.14 -69.62 -35.37
C LEU A 7 19.46 -69.37 -33.88
N THR A 8 20.74 -69.36 -33.49
CA THR A 8 21.15 -69.07 -32.11
C THR A 8 20.91 -67.61 -31.71
N ILE A 9 21.11 -66.66 -32.64
CA ILE A 9 20.82 -65.23 -32.38
C ILE A 9 19.30 -65.00 -32.27
N VAL A 10 18.50 -65.67 -33.10
CA VAL A 10 17.03 -65.61 -33.00
C VAL A 10 16.54 -66.18 -31.67
N LEU A 11 17.09 -67.30 -31.20
CA LEU A 11 16.72 -67.88 -29.90
C LEU A 11 17.13 -67.00 -28.70
N LEU A 12 18.27 -66.30 -28.78
CA LEU A 12 18.71 -65.37 -27.73
C LEU A 12 17.86 -64.09 -27.69
N VAL A 13 17.43 -63.58 -28.86
CA VAL A 13 16.50 -62.44 -28.94
C VAL A 13 15.11 -62.81 -28.42
N LEU A 14 14.63 -64.02 -28.71
CA LEU A 14 13.35 -64.52 -28.17
C LEU A 14 13.39 -64.66 -26.64
N LEU A 15 14.50 -65.15 -26.07
CA LEU A 15 14.65 -65.31 -24.61
C LEU A 15 14.75 -63.97 -23.86
N VAL A 16 15.37 -62.95 -24.46
CA VAL A 16 15.39 -61.58 -23.92
C VAL A 16 14.02 -60.92 -24.02
N LEU A 17 13.28 -61.13 -25.12
CA LEU A 17 11.92 -60.64 -25.28
C LEU A 17 10.95 -61.27 -24.26
N ASP A 18 11.09 -62.56 -23.96
CA ASP A 18 10.29 -63.25 -22.93
C ASP A 18 10.54 -62.71 -21.52
N LEU A 19 11.78 -62.38 -21.17
CA LEU A 19 12.12 -61.77 -19.87
C LEU A 19 11.60 -60.33 -19.73
N VAL A 20 11.64 -59.55 -20.81
CA VAL A 20 11.05 -58.19 -20.86
C VAL A 20 9.52 -58.25 -20.75
N PHE A 21 8.88 -59.21 -21.42
CA PHE A 21 7.43 -59.43 -21.33
C PHE A 21 7.01 -59.90 -19.93
N ALA A 22 7.75 -60.83 -19.30
CA ALA A 22 7.47 -61.28 -17.93
C ALA A 22 7.64 -60.15 -16.90
N GLY A 23 8.65 -59.29 -17.07
CA GLY A 23 8.85 -58.08 -16.25
C GLY A 23 7.74 -57.05 -16.44
N TYR A 24 7.28 -56.85 -17.67
CA TYR A 24 6.15 -55.96 -17.99
C TYR A 24 4.82 -56.47 -17.40
N PHE A 25 4.55 -57.77 -17.46
CA PHE A 25 3.37 -58.37 -16.84
C PHE A 25 3.42 -58.35 -15.30
N TRP A 26 4.60 -58.50 -14.69
CA TRP A 26 4.75 -58.33 -13.24
C TRP A 26 4.57 -56.87 -12.81
N TYR A 27 5.08 -55.92 -13.60
CA TYR A 27 4.86 -54.48 -13.43
C TYR A 27 3.38 -54.09 -13.56
N LEU A 28 2.66 -54.63 -14.54
CA LEU A 28 1.21 -54.44 -14.70
C LEU A 28 0.40 -55.08 -13.56
N LYS A 29 0.85 -56.21 -13.01
CA LYS A 29 0.21 -56.89 -11.86
C LYS A 29 0.39 -56.11 -10.54
N ILE A 30 1.48 -55.36 -10.39
CA ILE A 30 1.71 -54.50 -9.21
C ILE A 30 0.96 -53.16 -9.34
N ASN A 31 0.87 -52.59 -10.54
CA ASN A 31 0.37 -51.21 -10.75
C ASN A 31 -1.08 -51.10 -11.23
N ASN A 32 -1.85 -52.20 -11.21
CA ASN A 32 -3.30 -52.27 -11.38
C ASN A 32 -3.92 -51.26 -12.36
N VAL A 33 -3.51 -51.31 -13.63
CA VAL A 33 -4.18 -50.62 -14.75
C VAL A 33 -5.03 -51.63 -15.52
N GLY A 34 -6.30 -51.71 -15.14
CA GLY A 34 -7.44 -51.58 -16.06
C GLY A 34 -7.77 -52.69 -17.06
N ALA A 35 -9.05 -53.08 -16.98
CA ALA A 35 -9.94 -53.48 -18.08
C ALA A 35 -10.01 -54.96 -18.46
N GLY A 36 -11.04 -55.62 -17.93
CA GLY A 36 -11.63 -56.83 -18.48
C GLY A 36 -13.09 -56.94 -18.07
N LEU A 37 -13.99 -56.44 -18.93
CA LEU A 37 -15.42 -56.72 -18.88
C LEU A 37 -15.65 -58.22 -19.15
N VAL A 38 -16.38 -58.89 -18.26
CA VAL A 38 -17.17 -60.08 -18.57
C VAL A 38 -18.56 -59.90 -17.96
N PRO A 39 -19.66 -60.03 -18.72
CA PRO A 39 -21.01 -60.02 -18.18
C PRO A 39 -21.46 -61.46 -17.87
N ALA A 40 -22.02 -61.68 -16.69
CA ALA A 40 -23.27 -62.41 -16.48
C ALA A 40 -23.59 -62.59 -14.99
N GLN A 41 -24.73 -61.99 -14.62
CA GLN A 41 -25.73 -62.40 -13.64
C GLN A 41 -25.41 -62.41 -12.13
N GLU A 42 -26.03 -61.40 -11.52
CA GLU A 42 -26.51 -61.18 -10.15
C GLU A 42 -26.44 -62.34 -9.15
N GLU A 43 -25.69 -62.10 -8.07
CA GLU A 43 -26.13 -62.31 -6.69
C GLU A 43 -25.41 -61.27 -5.79
N GLY A 44 -26.18 -60.64 -4.89
CA GLY A 44 -25.93 -59.30 -4.32
C GLY A 44 -24.61 -59.09 -3.57
N GLN A 45 -23.96 -57.94 -3.85
CA GLN A 45 -22.77 -57.45 -3.15
C GLN A 45 -23.10 -56.38 -2.09
N PRO A 46 -22.29 -56.28 -1.01
CA PRO A 46 -22.50 -55.35 0.09
C PRO A 46 -22.25 -53.91 -0.35
N GLN A 47 -23.12 -52.99 0.08
CA GLN A 47 -23.00 -51.56 -0.20
C GLN A 47 -21.73 -50.99 0.48
N GLY A 48 -20.67 -50.81 -0.29
CA GLY A 48 -19.53 -49.96 0.09
C GLY A 48 -19.91 -48.49 -0.07
N LEU A 49 -19.76 -47.71 1.01
CA LEU A 49 -19.97 -46.26 1.00
C LEU A 49 -19.01 -45.58 0.00
N PRO A 50 -19.48 -44.60 -0.79
CA PRO A 50 -18.61 -43.88 -1.71
C PRO A 50 -17.56 -43.08 -0.94
N LEU A 51 -16.31 -43.20 -1.35
CA LEU A 51 -15.21 -42.34 -0.91
C LEU A 51 -15.48 -40.92 -1.41
N GLN A 52 -15.96 -40.08 -0.50
CA GLN A 52 -16.20 -38.66 -0.73
C GLN A 52 -14.85 -37.95 -0.72
N ILE A 53 -14.31 -37.68 -1.91
CA ILE A 53 -13.14 -36.79 -2.05
C ILE A 53 -13.67 -35.38 -1.83
N SER A 54 -13.48 -34.85 -0.61
CA SER A 54 -13.77 -33.45 -0.33
C SER A 54 -12.93 -32.58 -1.27
N PRO A 55 -13.51 -31.50 -1.84
CA PRO A 55 -12.69 -30.52 -2.56
C PRO A 55 -11.58 -30.01 -1.64
N PRO A 56 -10.41 -29.62 -2.19
CA PRO A 56 -9.40 -28.94 -1.39
C PRO A 56 -10.08 -27.76 -0.69
N ASN A 57 -9.85 -27.64 0.63
CA ASN A 57 -10.35 -26.51 1.40
C ASN A 57 -9.91 -25.23 0.67
N PRO A 58 -10.81 -24.26 0.40
CA PRO A 58 -10.39 -23.02 -0.23
C PRO A 58 -9.22 -22.42 0.57
N GLU A 59 -8.19 -21.94 -0.13
CA GLU A 59 -7.11 -21.23 0.55
C GLU A 59 -7.70 -20.08 1.37
N PRO A 60 -7.16 -19.81 2.57
CA PRO A 60 -7.73 -18.78 3.42
C PRO A 60 -7.74 -17.44 2.68
N LYS A 61 -8.88 -16.76 2.70
CA LYS A 61 -9.01 -15.46 2.07
C LYS A 61 -8.39 -14.40 2.97
N GLU A 62 -7.45 -13.64 2.43
CA GLU A 62 -6.92 -12.44 3.08
C GLU A 62 -7.96 -11.32 3.01
N HIS A 63 -8.12 -10.59 4.12
CA HIS A 63 -8.88 -9.34 4.15
C HIS A 63 -7.97 -8.18 4.51
N ILE A 64 -8.19 -7.05 3.85
CA ILE A 64 -7.38 -5.84 3.97
C ILE A 64 -8.17 -4.80 4.76
N LEU A 65 -7.61 -4.37 5.88
CA LEU A 65 -8.10 -3.26 6.68
C LEU A 65 -7.15 -2.09 6.52
N MET A 66 -7.68 -0.87 6.45
CA MET A 66 -6.87 0.34 6.48
C MET A 66 -7.29 1.27 7.61
N PHE A 67 -6.29 1.81 8.30
CA PHE A 67 -6.45 2.80 9.36
C PHE A 67 -5.72 4.07 8.97
N VAL A 68 -6.42 5.20 9.02
CA VAL A 68 -5.84 6.50 8.67
C VAL A 68 -5.80 7.43 9.87
N GLY A 69 -4.94 8.44 9.81
CA GLY A 69 -4.75 9.45 10.86
C GLY A 69 -5.93 10.42 11.08
N ASP A 70 -5.61 11.58 11.67
CA ASP A 70 -6.59 12.57 12.09
C ASP A 70 -7.32 13.25 10.91
N ILE A 71 -8.65 13.34 11.00
CA ILE A 71 -9.55 13.92 9.99
C ILE A 71 -10.30 15.10 10.60
N MET A 72 -9.90 16.32 10.24
CA MET A 72 -10.56 17.57 10.63
C MET A 72 -11.19 18.24 9.40
N LEU A 73 -12.52 18.17 9.30
CA LEU A 73 -13.30 18.63 8.12
C LEU A 73 -13.85 20.05 8.27
N SER A 74 -13.38 20.80 9.28
CA SER A 74 -13.80 22.19 9.55
C SER A 74 -12.72 23.19 9.12
N ARG A 75 -12.82 24.45 9.57
CA ARG A 75 -11.82 25.51 9.32
C ARG A 75 -11.36 25.59 7.86
N GLY A 76 -10.05 25.56 7.58
CA GLY A 76 -9.49 25.71 6.24
C GLY A 76 -9.98 24.64 5.27
N VAL A 77 -10.05 23.39 5.72
CA VAL A 77 -10.55 22.25 4.96
C VAL A 77 -12.03 22.44 4.60
N GLY A 78 -12.88 22.75 5.59
CA GLY A 78 -14.31 23.00 5.38
C GLY A 78 -14.58 24.23 4.49
N ASN A 79 -13.81 25.30 4.65
CA ASN A 79 -13.90 26.50 3.82
C ASN A 79 -13.52 26.20 2.37
N LYS A 80 -12.50 25.36 2.14
CA LYS A 80 -12.10 24.92 0.80
C LYS A 80 -13.21 24.09 0.14
N MET A 81 -13.78 23.11 0.83
CA MET A 81 -14.94 22.34 0.31
C MET A 81 -16.11 23.24 -0.10
N LYS A 82 -16.46 24.23 0.74
CA LYS A 82 -17.52 25.20 0.45
C LYS A 82 -17.20 26.07 -0.76
N LYS A 83 -15.96 26.56 -0.85
CA LYS A 83 -15.50 27.41 -1.94
C LYS A 83 -15.56 26.68 -3.28
N GLU A 84 -15.11 25.44 -3.33
CA GLU A 84 -15.11 24.61 -4.54
C GLU A 84 -16.48 23.96 -4.82
N ASN A 85 -17.44 24.13 -3.90
CA ASN A 85 -18.74 23.44 -3.92
C ASN A 85 -18.60 21.92 -4.15
N ASN A 86 -17.60 21.31 -3.51
CA ASN A 86 -17.26 19.91 -3.63
C ASN A 86 -16.82 19.35 -2.27
N TYR A 87 -17.71 18.59 -1.62
CA TYR A 87 -17.42 18.00 -0.30
C TYR A 87 -16.54 16.75 -0.37
N ASN A 88 -16.29 16.22 -1.57
CA ASN A 88 -15.33 15.15 -1.79
C ASN A 88 -13.90 15.66 -1.87
N TRP A 89 -13.72 16.99 -1.93
CA TRP A 89 -12.46 17.66 -2.24
C TRP A 89 -11.22 17.07 -1.55
N PRO A 90 -11.20 16.87 -0.21
CA PRO A 90 -9.99 16.39 0.46
C PRO A 90 -9.53 15.00 0.01
N PHE A 91 -10.46 14.19 -0.50
CA PHE A 91 -10.25 12.76 -0.77
C PHE A 91 -10.09 12.42 -2.26
N LEU A 92 -10.22 13.41 -3.17
CA LEU A 92 -10.23 13.17 -4.62
C LEU A 92 -9.00 12.40 -5.12
N GLU A 93 -7.82 12.64 -4.54
CA GLU A 93 -6.56 12.05 -5.00
C GLU A 93 -6.28 10.64 -4.42
N ILE A 94 -7.11 10.16 -3.48
CA ILE A 94 -6.84 8.90 -2.76
C ILE A 94 -8.05 7.97 -2.64
N ALA A 95 -9.27 8.45 -2.90
CA ALA A 95 -10.48 7.68 -2.65
C ALA A 95 -10.51 6.32 -3.39
N ASP A 96 -9.99 6.24 -4.61
CA ASP A 96 -9.95 4.98 -5.37
C ASP A 96 -9.03 3.94 -4.71
N TYR A 97 -7.94 4.40 -4.09
CA TYR A 97 -7.05 3.53 -3.32
C TYR A 97 -7.74 3.05 -2.04
N LEU A 98 -8.41 3.94 -1.32
CA LEU A 98 -9.09 3.63 -0.05
C LEU A 98 -10.28 2.69 -0.20
N LYS A 99 -10.97 2.70 -1.35
CA LYS A 99 -12.14 1.83 -1.60
C LYS A 99 -11.79 0.38 -1.87
N ASN A 100 -10.52 0.06 -2.14
CA ASN A 100 -10.09 -1.28 -2.50
C ASN A 100 -9.64 -2.08 -1.27
N VAL A 101 -10.47 -2.06 -0.22
CA VAL A 101 -10.22 -2.72 1.08
C VAL A 101 -11.53 -3.27 1.63
N ASP A 102 -11.45 -4.21 2.57
CA ASP A 102 -12.63 -4.79 3.23
C ASP A 102 -13.18 -3.89 4.34
N LEU A 103 -12.34 -3.03 4.94
CA LEU A 103 -12.76 -2.06 5.95
C LEU A 103 -11.81 -0.86 6.05
N LEU A 104 -12.37 0.34 6.11
CA LEU A 104 -11.65 1.60 6.33
C LEU A 104 -12.04 2.26 7.66
N PHE A 105 -11.03 2.56 8.46
CA PHE A 105 -11.13 3.26 9.75
C PHE A 105 -10.39 4.61 9.73
N GLY A 106 -10.90 5.62 10.44
CA GLY A 106 -10.17 6.87 10.71
C GLY A 106 -10.59 7.55 12.02
N ASN A 107 -9.87 8.59 12.43
CA ASN A 107 -10.25 9.44 13.58
C ASN A 107 -10.91 10.74 13.11
N LEU A 108 -12.20 10.91 13.38
CA LEU A 108 -12.96 12.12 13.05
C LEU A 108 -12.81 13.15 14.17
N GLU A 109 -11.91 14.11 13.97
CA GLU A 109 -11.55 15.10 14.97
C GLU A 109 -12.46 16.33 14.93
N GLY A 110 -13.45 16.32 15.82
CA GLY A 110 -14.49 17.35 15.94
C GLY A 110 -15.86 16.92 15.40
N PRO A 111 -16.94 17.57 15.86
CA PRO A 111 -18.30 17.21 15.48
C PRO A 111 -18.63 17.59 14.03
N ILE A 112 -19.43 16.75 13.38
CA ILE A 112 -20.20 17.07 12.18
C ILE A 112 -21.62 17.39 12.63
N SER A 113 -21.98 18.67 12.68
CA SER A 113 -23.25 19.12 13.26
C SER A 113 -23.56 20.56 12.86
N ASP A 114 -24.85 20.88 12.72
CA ASP A 114 -25.39 22.24 12.69
C ASP A 114 -26.09 22.63 14.01
N LYS A 115 -26.14 21.70 14.97
CA LYS A 115 -26.72 21.84 16.31
C LYS A 115 -25.65 22.08 17.38
N GLY A 116 -26.11 22.41 18.58
CA GLY A 116 -25.26 22.67 19.75
C GLY A 116 -24.82 24.13 19.85
N ALA A 117 -24.02 24.42 20.87
CA ALA A 117 -23.49 25.75 21.15
C ALA A 117 -21.99 25.64 21.42
N ASP A 118 -21.23 26.59 20.89
CA ASP A 118 -19.78 26.65 21.08
C ASP A 118 -19.45 26.74 22.58
N THR A 119 -18.53 25.90 23.02
CA THR A 119 -18.05 25.85 24.40
C THR A 119 -16.96 26.90 24.68
N GLY A 120 -16.54 27.66 23.65
CA GLY A 120 -15.62 28.79 23.81
C GLY A 120 -14.14 28.40 23.81
N LYS A 121 -13.80 27.23 23.27
CA LYS A 121 -12.40 26.82 23.12
C LYS A 121 -11.69 27.69 22.09
N LYS A 122 -10.38 27.93 22.30
CA LYS A 122 -9.53 28.69 21.38
C LYS A 122 -9.55 28.12 19.95
N TYR A 123 -9.49 26.80 19.85
CA TYR A 123 -9.65 26.06 18.61
C TYR A 123 -10.91 25.21 18.76
N SER A 124 -12.02 25.70 18.20
CA SER A 124 -13.33 25.05 18.23
C SER A 124 -13.63 24.47 16.85
N PHE A 125 -13.78 23.16 16.76
CA PHE A 125 -14.06 22.46 15.51
C PHE A 125 -15.55 22.19 15.38
N ARG A 126 -16.10 22.46 14.19
CA ARG A 126 -17.42 22.00 13.77
C ARG A 126 -17.49 21.95 12.26
N ALA A 127 -17.56 20.74 11.74
CA ALA A 127 -17.71 20.49 10.32
C ALA A 127 -19.17 20.67 9.90
N ASP A 128 -19.37 21.17 8.68
CA ASP A 128 -20.68 21.27 8.05
C ASP A 128 -21.28 19.87 7.86
N PRO A 129 -22.56 19.62 8.16
CA PRO A 129 -23.18 18.32 7.93
C PRO A 129 -22.96 17.70 6.54
N LYS A 130 -22.80 18.52 5.50
CA LYS A 130 -22.52 18.05 4.14
C LYS A 130 -21.17 17.35 4.00
N THR A 131 -20.22 17.57 4.92
CA THR A 131 -18.90 16.92 4.89
C THR A 131 -18.95 15.40 4.99
N ILE A 132 -20.07 14.82 5.44
CA ILE A 132 -20.32 13.37 5.37
C ILE A 132 -20.27 12.84 3.94
N GLU A 133 -20.62 13.65 2.93
CA GLU A 133 -20.51 13.26 1.53
C GLU A 133 -19.07 12.82 1.19
N GLY A 134 -18.07 13.58 1.66
CA GLY A 134 -16.66 13.24 1.46
C GLY A 134 -16.24 11.96 2.18
N LEU A 135 -16.72 11.73 3.40
CA LEU A 135 -16.44 10.50 4.14
C LEU A 135 -17.00 9.25 3.43
N LYS A 136 -18.23 9.34 2.92
CA LYS A 136 -18.84 8.26 2.12
C LYS A 136 -18.12 8.08 0.79
N TYR A 137 -17.74 9.19 0.16
CA TYR A 137 -17.00 9.16 -1.09
C TYR A 137 -15.63 8.50 -0.92
N ALA A 138 -14.97 8.64 0.23
CA ALA A 138 -13.72 7.97 0.54
C ALA A 138 -13.88 6.49 0.94
N GLY A 139 -15.09 6.08 1.36
CA GLY A 139 -15.40 4.70 1.74
C GLY A 139 -15.21 4.38 3.22
N PHE A 140 -15.32 5.35 4.13
CA PHE A 140 -15.18 5.09 5.56
C PHE A 140 -16.31 4.21 6.11
N ASP A 141 -15.93 3.15 6.83
CA ASP A 141 -16.87 2.25 7.51
C ASP A 141 -16.96 2.57 9.01
N VAL A 142 -15.84 2.89 9.63
CA VAL A 142 -15.74 3.18 11.07
C VAL A 142 -14.99 4.48 11.30
N LEU A 143 -15.49 5.32 12.21
CA LEU A 143 -14.79 6.52 12.64
C LEU A 143 -14.71 6.58 14.16
N SER A 144 -13.49 6.71 14.69
CA SER A 144 -13.31 7.18 16.07
C SER A 144 -13.87 8.59 16.20
N ILE A 145 -14.72 8.79 17.21
CA ILE A 145 -15.16 10.11 17.68
C ILE A 145 -14.58 10.45 19.05
N ALA A 146 -13.80 9.54 19.64
CA ALA A 146 -13.12 9.76 20.92
C ALA A 146 -11.90 10.64 20.69
N ASN A 147 -12.09 11.95 20.81
CA ASN A 147 -11.02 12.95 20.75
C ASN A 147 -11.37 14.16 21.61
N ASN A 148 -10.39 15.04 21.80
CA ASN A 148 -10.53 16.28 22.58
C ASN A 148 -11.49 17.30 21.95
N HIS A 149 -11.85 17.16 20.66
CA HIS A 149 -12.66 18.13 19.92
C HIS A 149 -14.15 17.76 19.75
N ILE A 150 -14.55 16.52 20.02
CA ILE A 150 -15.94 16.07 19.82
C ILE A 150 -17.00 16.86 20.63
N PHE A 151 -16.58 17.47 21.74
CA PHE A 151 -17.43 18.28 22.61
C PHE A 151 -17.31 19.78 22.40
N ASP A 152 -16.62 20.25 21.36
CA ASP A 152 -16.41 21.68 21.13
C ASP A 152 -17.72 22.47 21.00
N TRP A 153 -18.78 21.81 20.52
CA TRP A 153 -20.15 22.34 20.40
C TRP A 153 -21.15 21.66 21.36
N GLY A 154 -20.62 21.08 22.44
CA GLY A 154 -21.38 20.43 23.50
C GLY A 154 -21.93 19.05 23.12
N LYS A 155 -22.62 18.43 24.09
CA LYS A 155 -23.18 17.08 23.96
C LYS A 155 -24.18 16.96 22.81
N THR A 156 -24.96 18.02 22.55
CA THR A 156 -25.91 18.07 21.44
C THR A 156 -25.23 17.84 20.09
N ALA A 157 -24.05 18.43 19.86
CA ALA A 157 -23.31 18.26 18.63
C ALA A 157 -22.73 16.83 18.52
N LYS A 158 -22.17 16.27 19.61
CA LYS A 158 -21.75 14.86 19.65
C LYS A 158 -22.89 13.91 19.26
N THR A 159 -24.06 14.05 19.90
CA THR A 159 -25.22 13.18 19.62
C THR A 159 -25.70 13.32 18.18
N ASP A 160 -25.70 14.55 17.64
CA ASP A 160 -26.06 14.79 16.24
C ASP A 160 -25.04 14.17 15.28
N THR A 161 -23.73 14.24 15.59
CA THR A 161 -22.67 13.57 14.82
C THR A 161 -22.88 12.05 14.79
N ILE A 162 -23.11 11.41 15.94
CA ILE A 162 -23.40 9.97 16.03
C ILE A 162 -24.60 9.59 15.15
N PHE A 163 -25.69 10.35 15.27
CA PHE A 163 -26.90 10.12 14.48
C PHE A 163 -26.62 10.20 12.97
N ARG A 164 -25.88 11.22 12.53
CA ARG A 164 -25.59 11.43 11.11
C ARG A 164 -24.64 10.38 10.54
N LEU A 165 -23.63 9.95 11.30
CA LEU A 165 -22.74 8.86 10.91
C LEU A 165 -23.54 7.57 10.69
N LYS A 166 -24.34 7.17 11.70
CA LYS A 166 -25.18 5.96 11.62
C LYS A 166 -26.18 6.01 10.47
N ASN A 167 -26.83 7.16 10.23
CA ASN A 167 -27.74 7.34 9.08
C ASN A 167 -27.05 7.25 7.71
N ASN A 168 -25.72 7.28 7.67
CA ASN A 168 -24.91 7.16 6.46
C ASN A 168 -24.08 5.87 6.44
N ASN A 169 -24.42 4.89 7.27
CA ASN A 169 -23.74 3.59 7.38
C ASN A 169 -22.27 3.70 7.79
N ILE A 170 -21.91 4.75 8.52
CA ILE A 170 -20.59 4.89 9.15
C ILE A 170 -20.77 4.65 10.64
N LEU A 171 -20.03 3.70 11.18
CA LEU A 171 -20.14 3.30 12.58
C LEU A 171 -19.21 4.16 13.45
N PRO A 172 -19.74 4.92 14.43
CA PRO A 172 -18.90 5.63 15.38
C PRO A 172 -18.25 4.66 16.37
N ALA A 173 -17.01 4.91 16.74
CA ALA A 173 -16.32 4.24 17.84
C ALA A 173 -15.90 5.27 18.91
N GLY A 174 -16.06 4.90 20.17
CA GLY A 174 -15.70 5.69 21.33
C GLY A 174 -16.87 6.13 22.20
N PHE A 175 -16.56 6.41 23.47
CA PHE A 175 -17.53 6.65 24.54
C PHE A 175 -18.51 5.47 24.71
N GLU A 176 -19.79 5.65 24.39
CA GLU A 176 -20.82 4.64 24.52
C GLU A 176 -20.92 3.71 23.29
N GLU A 177 -20.08 3.92 22.27
CA GLU A 177 -20.13 3.21 20.99
C GLU A 177 -18.89 2.33 20.82
N ASN A 178 -19.05 1.00 20.74
CA ASN A 178 -17.96 0.05 20.46
C ASN A 178 -18.44 -0.96 19.40
N PRO A 179 -18.47 -0.56 18.11
CA PRO A 179 -19.04 -1.40 17.07
C PRO A 179 -18.24 -2.68 16.88
N ILE A 180 -18.97 -3.77 16.61
CA ILE A 180 -18.41 -5.05 16.18
C ILE A 180 -18.87 -5.27 14.74
N ILE A 181 -17.91 -5.42 13.83
CA ILE A 181 -18.16 -5.71 12.42
C ILE A 181 -17.76 -7.14 12.14
N LYS A 182 -18.57 -7.82 11.32
CA LYS A 182 -18.28 -9.17 10.86
C LYS A 182 -17.84 -9.13 9.40
N ILE A 183 -16.58 -9.48 9.14
CA ILE A 183 -16.05 -9.70 7.80
C ILE A 183 -16.02 -11.22 7.60
N GLU A 184 -16.92 -11.73 6.76
CA GLU A 184 -17.18 -13.16 6.58
C GLU A 184 -17.45 -13.90 7.91
N ASP A 185 -16.47 -14.63 8.45
CA ASP A 185 -16.58 -15.37 9.70
C ASP A 185 -15.82 -14.74 10.88
N THR A 186 -15.13 -13.62 10.64
CA THR A 186 -14.27 -12.92 11.61
C THR A 186 -14.99 -11.70 12.20
N GLU A 187 -15.13 -11.69 13.53
CA GLU A 187 -15.69 -10.55 14.28
C GLU A 187 -14.58 -9.61 14.75
N ILE A 188 -14.71 -8.33 14.44
CA ILE A 188 -13.72 -7.29 14.73
C ILE A 188 -14.39 -6.19 15.55
N SER A 189 -13.89 -5.94 16.77
CA SER A 189 -14.37 -4.85 17.62
C SER A 189 -13.48 -3.61 17.51
N PHE A 190 -14.09 -2.43 17.52
CA PHE A 190 -13.40 -1.14 17.49
C PHE A 190 -13.73 -0.34 18.76
N ASN A 191 -12.70 -0.01 19.53
CA ASN A 191 -12.84 0.59 20.85
C ASN A 191 -11.96 1.85 20.92
N ALA A 192 -12.57 3.03 21.00
CA ALA A 192 -11.84 4.29 20.92
C ALA A 192 -11.83 5.05 22.24
N TYR A 193 -10.65 5.54 22.62
CA TYR A 193 -10.41 6.21 23.90
C TYR A 193 -9.74 7.56 23.69
N THR A 194 -10.06 8.49 24.56
CA THR A 194 -9.45 9.82 24.67
C THR A 194 -9.44 10.21 26.14
N TRP A 195 -8.82 11.34 26.45
CA TRP A 195 -8.85 11.92 27.78
C TRP A 195 -10.29 12.26 28.25
N PRO A 196 -10.61 12.01 29.53
CA PRO A 196 -9.82 11.29 30.53
C PRO A 196 -9.79 9.78 30.27
N LEU A 197 -8.62 9.16 30.46
CA LEU A 197 -8.44 7.72 30.27
C LEU A 197 -9.12 6.91 31.39
N PRO A 198 -9.69 5.73 31.09
CA PRO A 198 -10.31 4.88 32.10
C PRO A 198 -9.25 4.22 33.00
N GLU A 199 -9.61 3.96 34.26
CA GLU A 199 -8.76 3.20 35.19
C GLU A 199 -8.56 1.74 34.74
N LYS A 200 -9.54 1.18 34.02
CA LYS A 200 -9.53 -0.19 33.52
C LYS A 200 -10.05 -0.22 32.08
N ILE A 201 -9.36 -0.98 31.23
CA ILE A 201 -9.76 -1.22 29.85
C ILE A 201 -10.58 -2.52 29.81
N GLU A 202 -11.81 -2.43 29.33
CA GLU A 202 -12.70 -3.56 29.10
C GLU A 202 -13.07 -3.60 27.62
N LEU A 203 -12.74 -4.71 26.96
CA LEU A 203 -12.97 -4.91 25.54
C LEU A 203 -14.04 -6.00 25.35
N PRO A 204 -14.98 -5.82 24.41
CA PRO A 204 -15.98 -6.84 24.13
C PRO A 204 -15.34 -8.13 23.59
N THR A 205 -16.12 -9.21 23.62
CA THR A 205 -15.70 -10.47 22.97
C THR A 205 -15.81 -10.30 21.46
N ALA A 206 -14.71 -10.55 20.75
CA ALA A 206 -14.58 -10.55 19.30
C ALA A 206 -13.32 -11.36 18.95
N ASP A 207 -13.20 -11.82 17.71
CA ASP A 207 -12.02 -12.55 17.23
C ASP A 207 -10.78 -11.64 17.18
N ILE A 208 -10.96 -10.39 16.73
CA ILE A 208 -9.93 -9.35 16.66
C ILE A 208 -10.43 -8.11 17.41
N LYS A 209 -9.59 -7.53 18.27
CA LYS A 209 -9.94 -6.33 19.05
C LYS A 209 -8.99 -5.18 18.72
N ILE A 210 -9.54 -4.14 18.11
CA ILE A 210 -8.80 -2.94 17.76
C ILE A 210 -9.07 -1.85 18.81
N VAL A 211 -8.01 -1.23 19.29
CA VAL A 211 -8.07 -0.07 20.18
C VAL A 211 -7.55 1.15 19.44
N SER A 212 -8.34 2.22 19.43
CA SER A 212 -7.92 3.54 18.96
C SER A 212 -7.69 4.44 20.18
N MET A 213 -6.60 5.20 20.20
CA MET A 213 -6.31 6.15 21.27
C MET A 213 -6.00 7.53 20.71
N HIS A 214 -6.65 8.57 21.23
CA HIS A 214 -6.42 9.96 20.86
C HIS A 214 -5.81 10.71 22.05
N ILE A 215 -4.51 10.49 22.26
CA ILE A 215 -3.74 10.96 23.43
C ILE A 215 -2.29 11.24 23.04
N GLY A 216 -1.61 12.09 23.83
CA GLY A 216 -0.22 12.45 23.62
C GLY A 216 0.02 13.94 23.76
N GLU A 217 1.18 14.40 23.31
CA GLU A 217 1.51 15.83 23.21
C GLU A 217 1.62 16.22 21.74
N GLU A 218 0.94 17.31 21.36
CA GLU A 218 0.95 17.81 19.98
C GLU A 218 2.39 18.04 19.47
N TYR A 219 2.65 17.60 18.24
CA TYR A 219 3.87 17.79 17.46
C TYR A 219 5.13 17.08 18.00
N GLN A 220 5.02 16.28 19.06
CA GLN A 220 6.13 15.46 19.53
C GLN A 220 6.28 14.21 18.66
N LYS A 221 7.48 13.99 18.11
CA LYS A 221 7.78 12.84 17.23
C LYS A 221 7.99 11.51 17.96
N LYS A 222 7.94 11.54 19.30
CA LYS A 222 8.11 10.37 20.17
C LYS A 222 6.95 10.29 21.14
N SER A 223 6.46 9.08 21.36
CA SER A 223 5.43 8.84 22.36
C SER A 223 5.94 9.16 23.76
N ASN A 224 5.05 9.67 24.61
CA ASN A 224 5.34 9.87 26.02
C ASN A 224 4.98 8.61 26.85
N GLN A 225 5.34 8.63 28.14
CA GLN A 225 5.13 7.48 29.03
C GLN A 225 3.65 7.11 29.22
N GLU A 226 2.75 8.08 29.15
CA GLU A 226 1.32 7.84 29.30
C GLU A 226 0.71 7.15 28.08
N GLN A 227 1.09 7.59 26.88
CA GLN A 227 0.74 6.90 25.63
C GLN A 227 1.22 5.44 25.67
N GLN A 228 2.49 5.23 26.06
CA GLN A 228 3.09 3.89 26.18
C GLN A 228 2.35 3.02 27.20
N SER A 229 2.10 3.56 28.40
CA SER A 229 1.43 2.82 29.47
C SER A 229 0.00 2.43 29.09
N PHE A 230 -0.75 3.33 28.48
CA PHE A 230 -2.13 3.05 28.04
C PHE A 230 -2.16 2.03 26.90
N ALA A 231 -1.30 2.18 25.88
CA ALA A 231 -1.26 1.27 24.75
C ALA A 231 -0.86 -0.16 25.16
N GLN A 232 0.16 -0.30 26.02
CA GLN A 232 0.55 -1.60 26.56
C GLN A 232 -0.56 -2.21 27.44
N ALA A 233 -1.24 -1.40 28.27
CA ALA A 233 -2.40 -1.85 29.05
C ALA A 233 -3.56 -2.32 28.16
N ALA A 234 -3.77 -1.69 27.00
CA ALA A 234 -4.79 -2.12 26.04
C ALA A 234 -4.47 -3.50 25.46
N ILE A 235 -3.22 -3.76 25.06
CA ILE A 235 -2.76 -5.08 24.64
C ILE A 235 -2.90 -6.10 25.78
N ASP A 236 -2.57 -5.71 27.02
CA ASP A 236 -2.72 -6.56 28.21
C ASP A 236 -4.19 -6.90 28.52
N ALA A 237 -5.12 -6.00 28.19
CA ALA A 237 -6.57 -6.23 28.24
C ALA A 237 -7.10 -7.08 27.07
N GLY A 238 -6.24 -7.47 26.14
CA GLY A 238 -6.54 -8.38 25.03
C GLY A 238 -6.77 -7.70 23.68
N ALA A 239 -6.34 -6.46 23.49
CA ALA A 239 -6.29 -5.85 22.16
C ALA A 239 -5.27 -6.56 21.26
N ASP A 240 -5.58 -6.66 19.97
CA ASP A 240 -4.71 -7.22 18.94
C ASP A 240 -3.90 -6.15 18.20
N LEU A 241 -4.38 -4.90 18.23
CA LEU A 241 -3.77 -3.75 17.59
C LEU A 241 -4.18 -2.48 18.33
N VAL A 242 -3.21 -1.58 18.53
CA VAL A 242 -3.45 -0.21 19.02
C VAL A 242 -3.08 0.78 17.92
N ILE A 243 -4.02 1.69 17.60
CA ILE A 243 -3.82 2.79 16.65
C ILE A 243 -3.91 4.13 17.39
N GLY A 244 -2.86 4.93 17.29
CA GLY A 244 -2.73 6.23 17.95
C GLY A 244 -3.01 7.41 17.03
N HIS A 245 -3.49 8.48 17.65
CA HIS A 245 -3.92 9.76 17.08
C HIS A 245 -3.62 10.88 18.09
N HIS A 246 -3.77 12.15 17.70
CA HIS A 246 -3.59 13.38 18.51
C HIS A 246 -2.28 14.16 18.30
N PRO A 247 -1.08 13.55 18.26
CA PRO A 247 0.15 14.32 18.11
C PRO A 247 0.25 15.11 16.79
N HIS A 248 -0.65 14.88 15.82
CA HIS A 248 -0.65 15.49 14.48
C HIS A 248 0.62 15.24 13.64
N VAL A 249 1.54 14.45 14.15
CA VAL A 249 2.75 13.97 13.49
C VAL A 249 2.85 12.47 13.69
N VAL A 250 3.52 11.79 12.76
CA VAL A 250 3.81 10.36 12.89
C VAL A 250 4.72 10.10 14.09
N GLN A 251 4.42 9.03 14.84
CA GLN A 251 5.26 8.50 15.92
C GLN A 251 5.65 7.04 15.66
N GLU A 252 6.56 6.50 16.46
CA GLU A 252 7.07 5.13 16.28
C GLU A 252 6.00 4.04 16.35
N ILE A 253 6.36 2.89 15.78
CA ILE A 253 5.63 1.63 15.92
C ILE A 253 6.39 0.78 16.94
N GLU A 254 5.67 0.26 17.92
CA GLU A 254 6.19 -0.72 18.89
C GLU A 254 5.58 -2.09 18.64
N LYS A 255 6.40 -3.14 18.78
CA LYS A 255 5.91 -4.51 18.89
C LYS A 255 5.96 -4.94 20.36
N TYR A 256 4.78 -5.13 20.96
CA TYR A 256 4.62 -5.52 22.37
C TYR A 256 3.79 -6.80 22.47
N LYS A 257 4.33 -7.85 23.11
CA LYS A 257 3.70 -9.19 23.21
C LYS A 257 3.19 -9.75 21.87
N ASP A 258 4.02 -9.61 20.84
CA ASP A 258 3.71 -9.99 19.45
C ASP A 258 2.54 -9.26 18.78
N LYS A 259 2.07 -8.16 19.37
CA LYS A 259 1.08 -7.25 18.80
C LYS A 259 1.71 -5.91 18.45
N PHE A 260 1.06 -5.15 17.57
CA PHE A 260 1.56 -3.86 17.11
C PHE A 260 0.85 -2.70 17.81
N ILE A 261 1.62 -1.66 18.10
CA ILE A 261 1.16 -0.39 18.63
C ILE A 261 1.68 0.71 17.70
N PHE A 262 0.77 1.46 17.09
CA PHE A 262 1.08 2.72 16.43
C PHE A 262 0.82 3.85 17.40
N TYR A 263 1.83 4.63 17.76
CA TYR A 263 1.63 5.72 18.71
C TYR A 263 0.96 6.95 18.10
N SER A 264 1.16 7.18 16.80
CA SER A 264 0.45 8.19 16.03
C SER A 264 0.59 7.94 14.53
N LEU A 265 -0.51 7.93 13.80
CA LEU A 265 -0.52 7.93 12.33
C LEU A 265 -0.33 9.33 11.72
N GLY A 266 -0.31 10.39 12.55
CA GLY A 266 -0.28 11.77 12.09
C GLY A 266 -1.61 12.24 11.51
N ASN A 267 -1.58 13.33 10.75
CA ASN A 267 -2.76 13.87 10.09
C ASN A 267 -3.08 13.09 8.81
N PHE A 268 -4.37 12.86 8.54
CA PHE A 268 -4.87 12.38 7.26
C PHE A 268 -5.53 13.49 6.44
N VAL A 269 -6.41 14.28 7.06
CA VAL A 269 -7.00 15.50 6.46
C VAL A 269 -6.97 16.60 7.51
N PHE A 270 -6.19 17.64 7.27
CA PHE A 270 -6.03 18.76 8.19
C PHE A 270 -5.58 20.04 7.46
N ASP A 271 -5.81 21.21 8.06
CA ASP A 271 -5.36 22.51 7.51
C ASP A 271 -4.03 23.01 8.11
N GLN A 272 -3.34 22.18 8.88
CA GLN A 272 -2.00 22.48 9.39
C GLN A 272 -0.98 22.37 8.25
N GLN A 273 -0.27 23.45 7.97
CA GLN A 273 0.65 23.55 6.82
C GLN A 273 2.02 24.15 7.21
N PHE A 274 2.32 24.28 8.50
CA PHE A 274 3.50 24.99 8.99
C PHE A 274 4.79 24.15 8.96
N SER A 275 4.71 22.84 8.76
CA SER A 275 5.86 21.94 8.59
C SER A 275 5.51 20.75 7.70
N GLN A 276 6.52 19.99 7.24
CA GLN A 276 6.27 18.72 6.54
C GLN A 276 5.78 17.64 7.51
N ASP A 277 6.18 17.70 8.78
CA ASP A 277 5.81 16.68 9.77
C ASP A 277 4.29 16.60 9.99
N VAL A 278 3.60 17.74 9.95
CA VAL A 278 2.12 17.80 10.10
C VAL A 278 1.36 17.54 8.79
N LYS A 279 2.08 17.56 7.66
CA LYS A 279 1.54 17.25 6.33
C LYS A 279 1.72 15.78 5.97
N ASN A 280 2.74 15.14 6.52
CA ASN A 280 3.02 13.73 6.32
C ASN A 280 2.21 12.90 7.33
N GLY A 281 1.68 11.79 6.86
CA GLY A 281 0.96 10.83 7.69
C GLY A 281 1.17 9.42 7.18
N TRP A 282 0.63 8.46 7.93
CA TRP A 282 0.59 7.06 7.55
C TRP A 282 -0.84 6.57 7.39
N ILE A 283 -1.03 5.70 6.40
CA ILE A 283 -2.09 4.69 6.41
C ILE A 283 -1.45 3.40 6.95
N ALA A 284 -2.02 2.83 8.01
CA ALA A 284 -1.66 1.48 8.44
C ALA A 284 -2.55 0.48 7.69
N LYS A 285 -1.95 -0.32 6.82
CA LYS A 285 -2.60 -1.43 6.13
C LYS A 285 -2.39 -2.70 6.93
N VAL A 286 -3.47 -3.36 7.29
CA VAL A 286 -3.48 -4.54 8.15
C VAL A 286 -4.11 -5.67 7.36
N ILE A 287 -3.38 -6.78 7.23
CA ILE A 287 -3.88 -7.99 6.57
C ILE A 287 -4.32 -8.96 7.65
N ILE A 288 -5.56 -9.40 7.55
CA ILE A 288 -6.12 -10.44 8.41
C ILE A 288 -6.35 -11.72 7.62
N GLU A 289 -6.09 -12.84 8.27
CA GLU A 289 -6.32 -14.17 7.75
C GLU A 289 -6.64 -15.10 8.92
N ASN A 290 -7.61 -16.00 8.78
CA ASN A 290 -7.96 -16.98 9.81
C ASN A 290 -8.16 -16.35 11.20
N LYS A 291 -8.94 -15.25 11.27
CA LYS A 291 -9.25 -14.50 12.51
C LYS A 291 -8.03 -13.89 13.21
N LYS A 292 -6.91 -13.68 12.51
CA LYS A 292 -5.67 -13.13 13.06
C LYS A 292 -5.09 -12.06 12.16
N ILE A 293 -4.40 -11.10 12.76
CA ILE A 293 -3.53 -10.17 12.02
C ILE A 293 -2.25 -10.90 11.63
N ILE A 294 -1.97 -10.98 10.32
CA ILE A 294 -0.76 -11.65 9.78
C ILE A 294 0.29 -10.66 9.28
N SER A 295 -0.12 -9.47 8.85
CA SER A 295 0.79 -8.43 8.38
C SER A 295 0.27 -7.04 8.73
N VAL A 296 1.21 -6.12 8.92
CA VAL A 296 0.98 -4.71 9.16
C VAL A 296 2.03 -3.93 8.36
N GLU A 297 1.56 -3.05 7.47
CA GLU A 297 2.38 -2.23 6.57
C GLU A 297 2.02 -0.75 6.74
N THR A 298 2.99 0.15 6.53
CA THR A 298 2.74 1.58 6.46
C THR A 298 2.80 2.08 5.03
N ILE A 299 1.83 2.91 4.66
CA ILE A 299 1.81 3.63 3.39
C ILE A 299 1.89 5.11 3.71
N ASN A 300 2.86 5.80 3.11
CA ASN A 300 3.07 7.22 3.32
C ASN A 300 2.02 8.04 2.54
N ILE A 301 1.47 9.05 3.19
CA ILE A 301 0.62 10.06 2.55
C ILE A 301 1.13 11.47 2.82
N ASN A 302 0.74 12.40 1.97
CA ASN A 302 1.00 13.83 2.16
C ASN A 302 -0.27 14.65 1.90
N ILE A 303 -0.48 15.66 2.73
CA ILE A 303 -1.55 16.64 2.59
C ILE A 303 -1.03 17.84 1.79
N SER A 304 -1.60 18.07 0.62
CA SER A 304 -1.24 19.20 -0.24
C SER A 304 -1.62 20.56 0.36
N SER A 305 -1.12 21.65 -0.22
CA SER A 305 -1.54 23.01 0.15
C SER A 305 -3.00 23.31 -0.18
N GLN A 306 -3.66 22.44 -0.95
CA GLN A 306 -5.10 22.50 -1.23
C GLN A 306 -5.91 21.62 -0.27
N TYR A 307 -5.29 21.08 0.77
CA TYR A 307 -5.89 20.18 1.75
C TYR A 307 -6.43 18.87 1.14
N GLN A 308 -5.84 18.43 0.03
CA GLN A 308 -6.07 17.11 -0.53
C GLN A 308 -5.02 16.14 0.01
N VAL A 309 -5.45 14.94 0.41
CA VAL A 309 -4.54 13.86 0.78
C VAL A 309 -4.27 12.98 -0.42
N GLY A 310 -2.99 12.66 -0.63
CA GLY A 310 -2.54 11.75 -1.69
C GLY A 310 -1.45 10.82 -1.20
N LEU A 311 -1.27 9.70 -1.90
CA LEU A 311 -0.16 8.77 -1.67
C LEU A 311 1.18 9.47 -1.94
N VAL A 312 2.14 9.29 -1.04
CA VAL A 312 3.54 9.61 -1.35
C VAL A 312 4.07 8.43 -2.14
N VAL A 313 4.30 8.67 -3.42
CA VAL A 313 4.87 7.67 -4.32
C VAL A 313 6.39 7.71 -4.19
N ASP A 314 6.98 6.60 -3.77
CA ASP A 314 8.43 6.43 -3.84
C ASP A 314 8.85 6.27 -5.31
N LYS A 315 9.36 7.35 -5.89
CA LYS A 315 9.82 7.40 -7.27
C LYS A 315 11.31 7.09 -7.32
N GLN A 316 11.66 6.07 -8.09
CA GLN A 316 13.05 5.68 -8.33
C GLN A 316 13.32 5.57 -9.83
N ILE A 317 14.52 5.98 -10.24
CA ILE A 317 15.07 5.71 -11.57
C ILE A 317 16.16 4.67 -11.42
N LYS A 318 16.06 3.55 -12.13
CA LYS A 318 17.14 2.56 -12.20
C LYS A 318 17.75 2.57 -13.60
N ILE A 319 19.07 2.70 -13.67
CA ILE A 319 19.82 2.77 -14.91
C ILE A 319 20.76 1.58 -14.97
N ASP A 320 20.48 0.70 -15.91
CA ASP A 320 21.32 -0.44 -16.24
C ASP A 320 22.24 -0.07 -17.42
N LEU A 321 23.53 0.01 -17.14
CA LEU A 321 24.54 0.41 -18.12
C LEU A 321 24.91 -0.74 -19.07
N SER A 322 24.71 -2.01 -18.71
CA SER A 322 24.99 -3.12 -19.62
C SER A 322 23.86 -3.30 -20.63
N GLU A 323 22.61 -3.09 -20.21
CA GLU A 323 21.43 -3.13 -21.07
C GLU A 323 21.16 -1.79 -21.79
N GLN A 324 21.87 -0.72 -21.44
CA GLN A 324 21.61 0.64 -21.93
C GLN A 324 20.14 1.03 -21.75
N LYS A 325 19.67 0.86 -20.50
CA LYS A 325 18.26 0.99 -20.15
C LYS A 325 18.04 1.85 -18.93
N LEU A 326 17.06 2.73 -18.99
CA LEU A 326 16.55 3.51 -17.85
C LEU A 326 15.13 3.05 -17.54
N SER A 327 14.85 2.75 -16.29
CA SER A 327 13.55 2.26 -15.83
C SER A 327 13.01 3.12 -14.70
N LEU A 328 11.74 3.51 -14.80
CA LEU A 328 11.02 4.26 -13.78
C LEU A 328 10.28 3.28 -12.88
N TYR A 329 10.38 3.49 -11.57
CA TYR A 329 9.70 2.71 -10.55
C TYR A 329 8.87 3.62 -9.66
N GLU A 330 7.69 3.12 -9.29
CA GLU A 330 6.83 3.71 -8.28
C GLU A 330 6.57 2.65 -7.20
N ASN A 331 6.99 2.90 -5.97
CA ASN A 331 6.88 1.95 -4.84
C ASN A 331 7.46 0.57 -5.19
N ASN A 332 8.66 0.55 -5.80
CA ASN A 332 9.34 -0.64 -6.32
C ASN A 332 8.63 -1.41 -7.45
N ASN A 333 7.48 -0.93 -7.95
CA ASN A 333 6.85 -1.49 -9.14
C ASN A 333 7.40 -0.83 -10.40
N LEU A 334 7.79 -1.63 -11.39
CA LEU A 334 8.25 -1.13 -12.68
C LEU A 334 7.09 -0.44 -13.41
N LEU A 335 7.22 0.85 -13.66
CA LEU A 335 6.24 1.62 -14.44
C LEU A 335 6.54 1.53 -15.93
N LYS A 336 7.78 1.86 -16.33
CA LYS A 336 8.19 1.93 -17.72
C LYS A 336 9.71 1.85 -17.86
N SER A 337 10.17 1.41 -19.03
CA SER A 337 11.59 1.41 -19.39
C SER A 337 11.82 2.11 -20.72
N PHE A 338 13.00 2.71 -20.85
CA PHE A 338 13.44 3.48 -22.01
C PHE A 338 14.84 3.01 -22.43
N VAL A 339 15.09 3.02 -23.73
CA VAL A 339 16.43 2.83 -24.27
C VAL A 339 17.21 4.13 -24.06
N ILE A 340 18.44 4.02 -23.56
CA ILE A 340 19.32 5.16 -23.34
C ILE A 340 20.64 5.01 -24.11
N SER A 341 21.41 6.09 -24.13
CA SER A 341 22.84 6.05 -24.41
C SER A 341 23.60 6.66 -23.23
N SER A 342 24.41 5.83 -22.55
CA SER A 342 25.25 6.24 -21.42
C SER A 342 26.65 6.69 -21.87
N GLY A 343 27.51 7.04 -20.92
CA GLY A 343 28.88 7.45 -21.16
C GLY A 343 29.75 6.37 -21.79
N ALA A 344 30.55 6.74 -22.78
CA ALA A 344 31.56 5.88 -23.41
C ALA A 344 32.62 5.41 -22.40
N PRO A 345 33.38 4.33 -22.67
CA PRO A 345 34.41 3.83 -21.76
C PRO A 345 35.44 4.88 -21.31
N GLN A 346 35.77 5.87 -22.16
CA GLN A 346 36.72 6.94 -21.82
C GLN A 346 36.09 8.07 -20.99
N THR A 347 34.76 8.16 -20.98
CA THR A 347 33.97 9.16 -20.26
C THR A 347 32.72 8.49 -19.67
N PRO A 348 32.91 7.56 -18.72
CA PRO A 348 31.84 6.67 -18.27
C PRO A 348 30.80 7.43 -17.45
N THR A 349 29.56 6.96 -17.50
CA THR A 349 28.53 7.37 -16.54
C THR A 349 28.88 6.78 -15.17
N PRO A 350 28.88 7.57 -14.08
CA PRO A 350 29.23 7.07 -12.76
C PRO A 350 28.16 6.13 -12.23
N LYS A 351 28.59 5.07 -11.55
CA LYS A 351 27.73 4.10 -10.86
C LYS A 351 27.51 4.53 -9.41
N GLY A 352 26.40 4.09 -8.83
CA GLY A 352 26.06 4.36 -7.43
C GLY A 352 24.65 4.91 -7.26
N GLU A 353 24.42 5.47 -6.08
CA GLU A 353 23.16 6.06 -5.67
C GLU A 353 23.25 7.58 -5.76
N PHE A 354 22.30 8.19 -6.46
CA PHE A 354 22.22 9.62 -6.69
C PHE A 354 20.79 10.11 -6.49
N GLN A 355 20.60 11.43 -6.54
CA GLN A 355 19.29 12.05 -6.51
C GLN A 355 19.23 13.17 -7.55
N ILE A 356 18.04 13.43 -8.08
CA ILE A 356 17.83 14.60 -8.94
C ILE A 356 18.03 15.86 -8.10
N SER A 357 19.07 16.65 -8.43
CA SER A 357 19.38 17.90 -7.73
C SER A 357 18.80 19.13 -8.41
N GLU A 358 18.55 19.06 -9.73
CA GLU A 358 18.08 20.19 -10.53
C GLU A 358 17.25 19.68 -11.72
N LYS A 359 16.21 20.43 -12.07
CA LYS A 359 15.43 20.25 -13.30
C LYS A 359 15.51 21.52 -14.15
N ASN A 360 15.94 21.40 -15.40
CA ASN A 360 15.98 22.50 -16.35
C ASN A 360 15.41 22.05 -17.71
N PRO A 361 14.36 22.71 -18.23
CA PRO A 361 13.72 22.27 -19.47
C PRO A 361 14.63 22.42 -20.69
N LEU A 362 15.63 23.30 -20.66
CA LEU A 362 16.57 23.50 -21.77
C LEU A 362 17.89 24.13 -21.29
N ILE A 363 18.97 23.34 -21.32
CA ILE A 363 20.33 23.83 -21.03
C ILE A 363 21.07 24.11 -22.34
N TRP A 364 21.77 25.24 -22.42
CA TRP A 364 22.78 25.48 -23.45
C TRP A 364 24.17 25.07 -22.96
N SER A 365 24.85 24.20 -23.70
CA SER A 365 26.22 23.79 -23.42
C SER A 365 27.21 24.55 -24.30
N GLU A 366 27.91 25.53 -23.72
CA GLU A 366 28.96 26.26 -24.45
C GLU A 366 30.10 25.34 -24.92
N LYS A 367 30.46 24.34 -24.11
CA LYS A 367 31.55 23.40 -24.44
C LYS A 367 31.25 22.60 -25.71
N TYR A 368 30.01 22.19 -25.90
CA TYR A 368 29.61 21.33 -27.02
C TYR A 368 28.82 22.07 -28.10
N GLN A 369 28.51 23.35 -27.89
CA GLN A 369 27.67 24.19 -28.76
C GLN A 369 26.31 23.53 -29.07
N GLN A 370 25.67 22.99 -28.04
CA GLN A 370 24.45 22.19 -28.14
C GLN A 370 23.42 22.55 -27.07
N TYR A 371 22.15 22.42 -27.43
CA TYR A 371 21.01 22.43 -26.52
C TYR A 371 20.81 21.02 -25.93
N LEU A 372 20.51 20.96 -24.64
CA LEU A 372 20.21 19.77 -23.85
C LEU A 372 18.79 19.91 -23.29
N PRO A 373 17.76 19.42 -24.00
CA PRO A 373 16.37 19.49 -23.55
C PRO A 373 16.10 18.54 -22.38
N TYR A 374 15.13 18.91 -21.55
CA TYR A 374 14.60 18.07 -20.46
C TYR A 374 15.70 17.56 -19.51
N ALA A 375 16.59 18.45 -19.10
CA ALA A 375 17.79 18.10 -18.35
C ALA A 375 17.50 17.91 -16.85
N LEU A 376 17.83 16.73 -16.35
CA LEU A 376 17.80 16.35 -14.94
C LEU A 376 19.24 16.16 -14.45
N ARG A 377 19.70 16.99 -13.52
CA ARG A 377 21.03 16.85 -12.93
C ARG A 377 21.02 15.80 -11.83
N PHE A 378 21.95 14.84 -11.90
CA PHE A 378 22.10 13.79 -10.88
C PHE A 378 23.49 13.74 -10.24
N TYR A 379 24.54 14.19 -10.94
CA TYR A 379 25.89 14.19 -10.39
C TYR A 379 26.79 15.22 -11.08
N ASN A 380 27.30 16.20 -10.34
CA ASN A 380 28.18 17.26 -10.87
C ASN A 380 27.62 17.88 -12.17
N SER A 381 28.33 17.71 -13.30
CA SER A 381 27.94 18.18 -14.62
C SER A 381 27.14 17.17 -15.44
N TYR A 382 26.91 15.96 -14.93
CA TYR A 382 26.19 14.89 -15.62
C TYR A 382 24.68 15.03 -15.46
N LEU A 383 24.00 14.75 -16.57
CA LEU A 383 22.59 14.97 -16.75
C LEU A 383 21.94 13.69 -17.32
N ILE A 384 20.69 13.44 -16.96
CA ILE A 384 19.76 12.65 -17.77
C ILE A 384 19.03 13.67 -18.66
N HIS A 385 19.07 13.52 -19.98
CA HIS A 385 18.50 14.51 -20.89
C HIS A 385 18.18 13.92 -22.27
N GLU A 386 17.42 14.66 -23.07
CA GLU A 386 17.16 14.32 -24.48
C GLU A 386 18.44 14.35 -25.32
N VAL A 387 18.55 13.52 -26.36
CA VAL A 387 19.59 13.66 -27.39
C VAL A 387 19.78 15.14 -27.81
N PRO A 388 21.02 15.65 -27.75
CA PRO A 388 21.29 17.07 -27.95
C PRO A 388 21.07 17.51 -29.39
N TYR A 389 20.80 18.80 -29.59
CA TYR A 389 20.75 19.43 -30.91
C TYR A 389 21.56 20.73 -30.98
N ASP A 390 22.10 21.05 -32.16
CA ASP A 390 22.86 22.29 -32.37
C ASP A 390 21.98 23.48 -32.77
N LYS A 391 22.58 24.67 -32.98
CA LYS A 391 21.84 25.89 -33.38
C LYS A 391 21.07 25.76 -34.72
N ASN A 392 21.36 24.74 -35.53
CA ASN A 392 20.65 24.45 -36.77
C ASN A 392 19.56 23.39 -36.58
N ASN A 393 19.22 23.05 -35.33
CA ASN A 393 18.29 21.99 -34.95
C ASN A 393 18.69 20.59 -35.41
N ILE A 394 19.98 20.35 -35.67
CA ILE A 394 20.48 19.02 -36.04
C ILE A 394 20.72 18.22 -34.76
N ARG A 395 19.97 17.13 -34.61
CA ARG A 395 20.08 16.19 -33.48
C ARG A 395 21.24 15.23 -33.69
N ARG A 396 22.04 15.02 -32.66
CA ARG A 396 23.17 14.07 -32.69
C ARG A 396 23.00 12.98 -31.65
N GLY A 397 23.13 11.72 -32.08
CA GLY A 397 23.11 10.54 -31.21
C GLY A 397 21.78 9.79 -31.12
N LEU A 398 20.80 10.13 -31.97
CA LEU A 398 19.56 9.35 -32.11
C LEU A 398 19.84 7.91 -32.59
N ASP A 399 20.75 7.79 -33.56
CA ASP A 399 21.24 6.54 -34.14
C ASP A 399 22.16 5.75 -33.19
N GLN A 400 22.50 6.32 -32.03
CA GLN A 400 23.43 5.76 -31.06
C GLN A 400 22.75 5.32 -29.75
N LEU A 401 21.42 5.48 -29.65
CA LEU A 401 20.65 4.94 -28.52
C LEU A 401 20.83 3.41 -28.45
N GLY A 402 21.00 2.89 -27.24
CA GLY A 402 21.36 1.50 -26.99
C GLY A 402 22.87 1.25 -26.99
N GLN A 403 23.70 2.29 -27.10
CA GLN A 403 25.17 2.17 -27.05
C GLN A 403 25.79 3.24 -26.13
N PRO A 404 26.88 2.92 -25.40
CA PRO A 404 27.57 3.87 -24.53
C PRO A 404 28.47 4.81 -25.35
N VAL A 405 27.96 5.99 -25.72
CA VAL A 405 28.66 6.95 -26.60
C VAL A 405 28.71 8.39 -26.05
N SER A 406 28.12 8.62 -24.88
CA SER A 406 28.01 9.96 -24.30
C SER A 406 29.29 10.37 -23.54
N HIS A 407 29.34 11.61 -23.06
CA HIS A 407 30.41 12.12 -22.18
C HIS A 407 30.03 12.05 -20.68
N GLY A 408 29.43 10.93 -20.27
CA GLY A 408 29.01 10.66 -18.88
C GLY A 408 27.53 10.89 -18.61
N CYS A 409 26.85 11.69 -19.44
CA CYS A 409 25.40 11.89 -19.39
C CYS A 409 24.62 10.62 -19.80
N VAL A 410 23.35 10.58 -19.44
CA VAL A 410 22.40 9.58 -19.92
C VAL A 410 21.48 10.24 -20.92
N ARG A 411 21.49 9.78 -22.16
CA ARG A 411 20.72 10.36 -23.26
C ARG A 411 19.48 9.53 -23.55
N LEU A 412 18.34 10.19 -23.66
CA LEU A 412 17.04 9.62 -24.00
C LEU A 412 16.58 10.08 -25.39
N ASN A 413 15.61 9.36 -25.97
CA ASN A 413 14.93 9.78 -27.18
C ASN A 413 14.06 11.04 -26.94
N ILE A 414 13.59 11.67 -28.03
CA ILE A 414 12.88 12.97 -28.01
C ILE A 414 11.67 12.94 -27.06
N ASN A 415 10.77 11.98 -27.23
CA ASN A 415 9.55 11.92 -26.40
C ASN A 415 9.81 11.28 -25.03
N ASP A 416 10.79 10.38 -24.95
CA ASP A 416 11.12 9.65 -23.72
C ASP A 416 11.72 10.59 -22.67
N ALA A 417 12.53 11.56 -23.09
CA ALA A 417 13.15 12.54 -22.20
C ALA A 417 12.12 13.46 -21.53
N GLU A 418 11.14 13.95 -22.31
CA GLU A 418 10.04 14.76 -21.78
C GLU A 418 9.23 13.99 -20.74
N GLU A 419 8.91 12.72 -21.02
CA GLU A 419 8.15 11.87 -20.10
C GLU A 419 8.90 11.66 -18.78
N VAL A 420 10.18 11.29 -18.84
CA VAL A 420 11.04 11.11 -17.65
C VAL A 420 11.17 12.42 -16.89
N TYR A 421 11.34 13.55 -17.59
CA TYR A 421 11.45 14.87 -16.98
C TYR A 421 10.16 15.31 -16.29
N ASN A 422 9.01 15.08 -16.89
CA ASN A 422 7.72 15.46 -16.30
C ASN A 422 7.35 14.56 -15.12
N TRP A 423 7.67 13.27 -15.19
CA TRP A 423 7.41 12.31 -14.12
C TRP A 423 8.30 12.51 -12.89
N ALA A 424 9.60 12.76 -13.09
CA ALA A 424 10.57 12.81 -12.01
C ALA A 424 10.50 14.12 -11.21
N GLU A 425 10.81 14.05 -9.92
CA GLU A 425 10.82 15.19 -9.00
C GLU A 425 12.24 15.47 -8.48
N ILE A 426 12.49 16.67 -7.95
CA ILE A 426 13.74 16.92 -7.24
C ILE A 426 13.78 15.97 -6.04
N LYS A 427 14.94 15.33 -5.82
CA LYS A 427 15.17 14.21 -4.88
C LYS A 427 14.62 12.84 -5.26
N THR A 428 14.09 12.65 -6.47
CA THR A 428 13.87 11.28 -6.99
C THR A 428 15.19 10.53 -6.96
N ASP A 429 15.19 9.35 -6.34
CA ASP A 429 16.37 8.50 -6.20
C ASP A 429 16.75 7.89 -7.54
N ILE A 430 18.06 7.80 -7.80
CA ILE A 430 18.64 7.25 -9.03
C ILE A 430 19.66 6.20 -8.66
N PHE A 431 19.46 4.97 -9.10
CA PHE A 431 20.36 3.84 -8.92
C PHE A 431 21.00 3.49 -10.26
N ILE A 432 22.33 3.62 -10.37
CA ILE A 432 23.06 3.32 -11.61
C ILE A 432 23.98 2.12 -11.39
N HIS A 433 23.77 1.05 -12.16
CA HIS A 433 24.48 -0.23 -12.05
C HIS A 433 24.83 -0.80 -13.45
N ASP A 434 25.52 -1.95 -13.47
CA ASP A 434 25.71 -2.76 -14.68
C ASP A 434 24.66 -3.85 -14.79
#